data_AF-A0A7S4W6Y2-F1
#
_entry.id   AF-A0A7S4W6Y2-F1
#
_cell.length_a   1.000
_cell.length_b   1.000
_cell.length_c   1.000
_cell.angle_alpha   90.00
_cell.angle_beta   90.00
_cell.angle_gamma   90.00
#
_symmetry.space_group_name_H-M   'P 1'
#
loop_
_entity.id
_entity.type
_entity.pdbx_description
1 polymer ?
#
loop_
_entity_poly.entity_id
_entity_poly.type
_entity_poly.pdbx_seq_one_letter_code
_entity_poly.pdbx_strand_id
1 'polypeptide(L)'
;MTWMEKQQDNSGFVISDGNNLAVGARYNDGTGHVLLRGQFTMMELVIMQAMYVYFVGMEMPGHRRGLTWMEKQSVALSSDGNILAVGASYNDGNGNNAGSARVFHWNGNAWAQRGNDLDGEAADDYFGHSVALSSDGKTLAVGAKSNDGNGVNAGHARVFHWNGNAWAQRGNDLDGEAA
;
A
#
# COMPACT_ATOMS: atom_id res chain seq x y z
N MET A 1 22.54 -1.59 -36.65
CA MET A 1 21.73 -2.81 -36.50
C MET A 1 21.66 -3.06 -35.00
N THR A 2 20.59 -2.58 -34.38
CA THR A 2 20.46 -2.54 -32.93
C THR A 2 19.14 -3.20 -32.62
N TRP A 3 19.23 -4.31 -31.89
CA TRP A 3 18.10 -5.14 -31.55
C TRP A 3 17.16 -4.40 -30.60
N MET A 4 15.88 -4.35 -30.95
CA MET A 4 14.81 -3.89 -30.09
C MET A 4 14.51 -5.00 -29.09
N GLU A 5 14.86 -4.80 -27.83
CA GLU A 5 14.43 -5.67 -26.75
C GLU A 5 12.98 -5.33 -26.39
N LYS A 6 12.11 -6.32 -26.57
CA LYS A 6 10.69 -6.24 -26.22
C LYS A 6 10.58 -6.45 -24.71
N GLN A 7 10.55 -5.37 -23.93
CA GLN A 7 10.25 -5.47 -22.49
C GLN A 7 8.73 -5.67 -22.30
N GLN A 8 8.36 -6.94 -22.08
CA GLN A 8 7.13 -7.42 -21.43
C GLN A 8 7.12 -6.80 -20.01
N ASP A 9 6.08 -6.18 -19.45
CA ASP A 9 4.66 -6.52 -19.35
C ASP A 9 3.88 -5.30 -18.75
N ASN A 10 3.08 -4.63 -19.58
CA ASN A 10 2.53 -3.31 -19.28
C ASN A 10 1.27 -3.32 -18.38
N SER A 11 1.30 -3.96 -17.20
CA SER A 11 0.13 -4.04 -16.31
C SER A 11 0.13 -2.95 -15.23
N GLY A 12 0.20 -1.69 -15.66
CA GLY A 12 -0.03 -0.55 -14.77
C GLY A 12 -1.45 -0.52 -14.19
N PHE A 13 -1.60 0.18 -13.06
CA PHE A 13 -2.90 0.46 -12.44
C PHE A 13 -3.16 1.97 -12.47
N VAL A 14 -4.39 2.34 -12.80
CA VAL A 14 -4.84 3.72 -12.83
C VAL A 14 -6.06 3.86 -11.92
N ILE A 15 -6.02 4.78 -10.96
CA ILE A 15 -7.21 5.24 -10.23
C ILE A 15 -7.36 6.74 -10.36
N SER A 16 -8.61 7.17 -10.50
CA SER A 16 -8.97 8.56 -10.60
C SER A 16 -10.26 8.81 -9.80
N ASP A 17 -10.32 9.96 -9.14
CA ASP A 17 -11.52 10.47 -8.46
C ASP A 17 -12.18 11.62 -9.26
N GLY A 18 -11.76 11.84 -10.51
CA GLY A 18 -12.20 12.93 -11.37
C GLY A 18 -11.42 14.25 -11.20
N ASN A 19 -10.66 14.43 -10.11
CA ASN A 19 -9.82 15.62 -9.86
C ASN A 19 -8.32 15.29 -9.73
N ASN A 20 -8.01 14.05 -9.35
CA ASN A 20 -6.69 13.49 -9.16
C ASN A 20 -6.57 12.21 -9.99
N LEU A 21 -5.36 11.97 -10.47
CA LEU A 21 -5.00 10.77 -11.22
C LEU A 21 -3.82 10.11 -10.52
N ALA A 22 -3.98 8.87 -10.10
CA ALA A 22 -2.90 7.98 -9.71
C ALA A 22 -2.60 7.03 -10.87
N VAL A 23 -1.40 7.10 -11.46
CA VAL A 23 -0.92 6.10 -12.43
C VAL A 23 0.28 5.39 -11.84
N GLY A 24 0.18 4.07 -11.67
CA GLY A 24 1.29 3.19 -11.35
C GLY A 24 1.68 2.34 -12.55
N ALA A 25 2.96 2.34 -12.94
CA ALA A 25 3.47 1.43 -13.96
C ALA A 25 4.24 0.27 -13.31
N ARG A 26 4.03 -0.96 -13.81
CA ARG A 26 4.91 -2.10 -13.52
C ARG A 26 6.04 -2.08 -14.53
N TYR A 27 7.27 -1.92 -14.06
CA TYR A 27 8.47 -2.15 -14.84
C TYR A 27 9.25 -3.29 -14.19
N ASN A 28 9.63 -4.30 -14.98
CA ASN A 28 10.43 -5.45 -14.54
C ASN A 28 11.92 -5.11 -14.29
N ASP A 29 12.26 -3.82 -14.19
CA ASP A 29 13.61 -3.33 -13.92
C ASP A 29 13.82 -2.92 -12.44
N GLY A 30 12.81 -3.12 -11.59
CA GLY A 30 12.85 -2.73 -10.19
C GLY A 30 12.49 -1.26 -9.93
N THR A 31 11.79 -0.58 -10.84
CA THR A 31 11.32 0.79 -10.58
C THR A 31 9.82 0.94 -10.81
N GLY A 32 9.02 0.49 -9.85
CA GLY A 32 7.60 0.88 -9.78
C GLY A 32 7.48 2.35 -9.36
N HIS A 33 6.62 3.14 -10.03
CA HIS A 33 6.40 4.56 -9.71
C HIS A 33 4.90 4.91 -9.81
N VAL A 34 4.37 5.67 -8.83
CA VAL A 34 2.98 6.20 -8.81
C VAL A 34 2.98 7.74 -8.74
N LEU A 35 2.31 8.42 -9.67
CA LEU A 35 2.12 9.88 -9.66
C LEU A 35 0.71 10.23 -9.15
N LEU A 36 0.57 11.05 -8.11
CA LEU A 36 -0.71 11.64 -7.64
C LEU A 36 -0.59 13.17 -7.62
N ARG A 37 -1.17 13.90 -8.59
CA ARG A 37 -1.28 15.37 -8.54
C ARG A 37 -2.58 15.92 -9.18
N GLY A 38 -3.08 17.01 -8.61
CA GLY A 38 -4.27 17.75 -9.05
C GLY A 38 -4.04 18.73 -10.23
N GLN A 39 -5.16 19.23 -10.76
CA GLN A 39 -5.42 20.07 -11.95
C GLN A 39 -4.23 20.52 -12.85
N PHE A 40 -4.31 20.17 -14.14
CA PHE A 40 -3.47 20.70 -15.22
C PHE A 40 -4.26 21.65 -16.15
N THR A 41 -3.63 22.75 -16.56
CA THR A 41 -4.03 23.49 -17.77
C THR A 41 -3.15 23.06 -18.96
N MET A 42 -3.75 22.96 -20.15
CA MET A 42 -3.10 22.48 -21.38
C MET A 42 -2.11 23.51 -21.95
N MET A 43 -0.94 23.70 -21.35
CA MET A 43 0.19 24.33 -22.04
C MET A 43 1.53 24.12 -21.33
N GLU A 44 1.96 22.89 -21.11
CA GLU A 44 3.38 22.59 -20.80
C GLU A 44 3.70 21.15 -21.23
N LEU A 45 3.61 20.94 -22.55
CA LEU A 45 4.19 19.80 -23.23
C LEU A 45 5.54 20.28 -23.78
N VAL A 46 6.60 19.53 -23.54
CA VAL A 46 8.02 19.73 -23.94
C VAL A 46 8.92 20.22 -22.79
N ILE A 47 9.98 19.43 -22.54
CA ILE A 47 11.10 19.59 -21.58
C ILE A 47 10.86 19.24 -20.09
N MET A 48 10.66 17.96 -19.74
CA MET A 48 11.26 17.41 -18.50
C MET A 48 11.61 15.92 -18.69
N GLN A 49 12.89 15.64 -18.92
CA GLN A 49 13.47 14.31 -18.70
C GLN A 49 13.66 14.11 -17.19
N ALA A 50 13.42 12.88 -16.72
CA ALA A 50 13.67 12.41 -15.36
C ALA A 50 12.96 13.20 -14.25
N MET A 51 11.63 13.09 -14.19
CA MET A 51 10.85 13.59 -13.06
C MET A 51 10.73 12.48 -12.00
N TYR A 52 11.61 12.55 -11.01
CA TYR A 52 11.60 11.70 -9.81
C TYR A 52 10.31 11.92 -9.01
N VAL A 53 9.64 10.84 -8.62
CA VAL A 53 8.60 10.89 -7.59
C VAL A 53 9.26 10.60 -6.24
N TYR A 54 9.56 11.65 -5.48
CA TYR A 54 9.90 11.53 -4.07
C TYR A 54 8.59 11.54 -3.27
N PHE A 55 8.26 10.45 -2.59
CA PHE A 55 7.42 10.54 -1.39
C PHE A 55 8.27 11.21 -0.30
N VAL A 56 8.33 12.54 -0.32
CA VAL A 56 9.02 13.30 0.72
C VAL A 56 8.29 13.05 2.04
N GLY A 57 8.90 12.27 2.94
CA GLY A 57 8.44 12.10 4.33
C GLY A 57 7.72 10.79 4.69
N MET A 58 7.58 9.82 3.77
CA MET A 58 6.94 8.52 4.06
C MET A 58 7.98 7.37 4.10
N GLU A 59 9.05 7.53 4.88
CA GLU A 59 9.92 6.39 5.18
C GLU A 59 9.20 5.44 6.14
N MET A 60 9.08 4.16 5.77
CA MET A 60 8.64 3.10 6.67
C MET A 60 9.88 2.44 7.31
N PRO A 61 10.16 2.66 8.60
CA PRO A 61 11.25 1.96 9.29
C PRO A 61 11.04 0.44 9.24
N GLY A 62 12.12 -0.33 9.10
CA GLY A 62 12.09 -1.80 9.18
C GLY A 62 11.93 -2.56 7.86
N HIS A 63 12.01 -1.91 6.68
CA HIS A 63 12.01 -2.62 5.39
C HIS A 63 13.42 -3.07 4.97
N ARG A 64 13.55 -4.30 4.43
CA ARG A 64 14.83 -4.81 3.89
C ARG A 64 15.30 -4.02 2.68
N ARG A 65 16.49 -3.41 2.80
CA ARG A 65 17.19 -2.73 1.71
C ARG A 65 17.54 -3.73 0.61
N GLY A 66 16.87 -3.66 -0.54
CA GLY A 66 17.20 -4.46 -1.73
C GLY A 66 16.01 -4.94 -2.56
N LEU A 67 14.79 -4.87 -2.01
CA LEU A 67 13.54 -5.00 -2.77
C LEU A 67 13.02 -3.60 -3.08
N THR A 68 12.59 -3.39 -4.31
CA THR A 68 12.21 -2.05 -4.75
C THR A 68 10.85 -1.73 -4.16
N TRP A 69 10.75 -0.54 -3.55
CA TRP A 69 9.80 -0.14 -2.50
C TRP A 69 8.30 -0.31 -2.81
N MET A 70 7.95 -0.72 -4.02
CA MET A 70 6.58 -0.79 -4.53
C MET A 70 6.16 -2.19 -5.00
N GLU A 71 7.04 -3.19 -5.03
CA GLU A 71 6.73 -4.52 -5.57
C GLU A 71 5.70 -5.30 -4.72
N LYS A 72 5.53 -4.91 -3.46
CA LYS A 72 4.89 -5.75 -2.43
C LYS A 72 3.95 -4.99 -1.49
N GLN A 73 3.54 -3.78 -1.91
CA GLN A 73 2.60 -2.95 -1.16
C GLN A 73 1.20 -3.04 -1.75
N SER A 74 0.20 -3.08 -0.88
CA SER A 74 -1.22 -2.97 -1.25
C SER A 74 -1.73 -1.59 -0.86
N VAL A 75 -2.62 -0.99 -1.64
CA VAL A 75 -3.15 0.36 -1.36
C VAL A 75 -4.66 0.42 -1.53
N ALA A 76 -5.33 1.22 -0.70
CA ALA A 76 -6.75 1.52 -0.82
C ALA A 76 -7.04 2.98 -0.40
N LEU A 77 -7.97 3.64 -1.09
CA LEU A 77 -8.43 4.99 -0.79
C LEU A 77 -9.92 4.99 -0.38
N SER A 78 -10.30 5.90 0.50
CA SER A 78 -11.71 6.24 0.74
C SER A 78 -12.33 6.92 -0.49
N SER A 79 -13.66 6.95 -0.56
CA SER A 79 -14.35 7.50 -1.74
C SER A 79 -14.12 8.99 -1.95
N ASP A 80 -13.79 9.72 -0.88
CA ASP A 80 -13.45 11.14 -0.91
C ASP A 80 -11.95 11.40 -1.14
N GLY A 81 -11.13 10.33 -1.24
CA GLY A 81 -9.69 10.42 -1.43
C GLY A 81 -8.90 10.92 -0.22
N ASN A 82 -9.54 11.14 0.94
CA ASN A 82 -8.86 11.73 2.10
C ASN A 82 -8.21 10.71 3.04
N ILE A 83 -8.53 9.43 2.93
CA ILE A 83 -7.95 8.35 3.72
C ILE A 83 -7.26 7.36 2.80
N LEU A 84 -5.97 7.12 3.04
CA LEU A 84 -5.14 6.17 2.30
C LEU A 84 -4.67 5.08 3.25
N ALA A 85 -4.98 3.82 2.95
CA ALA A 85 -4.39 2.66 3.59
C ALA A 85 -3.26 2.09 2.71
N VAL A 86 -2.15 1.73 3.34
CA VAL A 86 -0.97 1.13 2.70
C VAL A 86 -0.56 -0.10 3.48
N GLY A 87 -0.58 -1.27 2.83
CA GLY A 87 0.00 -2.50 3.35
C GLY A 87 1.46 -2.65 2.95
N ALA A 88 2.29 -3.17 3.85
CA ALA A 88 3.72 -3.39 3.69
C ALA A 88 4.07 -4.81 4.19
N SER A 89 3.75 -5.82 3.37
CA SER A 89 3.87 -7.25 3.72
C SER A 89 5.27 -7.75 4.07
N TYR A 90 6.32 -6.96 3.84
CA TYR A 90 7.72 -7.30 4.13
C TYR A 90 8.34 -6.30 5.11
N ASN A 91 7.51 -5.72 5.98
CA ASN A 91 8.00 -4.95 7.11
C ASN A 91 8.52 -5.92 8.18
N ASP A 92 9.74 -5.67 8.66
CA ASP A 92 10.40 -6.50 9.67
C ASP A 92 10.19 -5.98 11.11
N GLY A 93 9.32 -4.98 11.30
CA GLY A 93 9.13 -4.25 12.56
C GLY A 93 8.71 -5.14 13.74
N ASN A 94 7.97 -6.22 13.47
CA ASN A 94 7.55 -7.20 14.46
C ASN A 94 8.01 -8.64 14.13
N GLY A 95 9.16 -8.79 13.48
CA GLY A 95 9.69 -10.07 13.02
C GLY A 95 9.89 -10.09 11.51
N ASN A 96 10.78 -10.96 11.03
CA ASN A 96 11.14 -11.01 9.61
C ASN A 96 9.91 -11.21 8.72
N ASN A 97 9.64 -10.31 7.78
CA ASN A 97 8.47 -10.33 6.91
C ASN A 97 7.12 -10.48 7.66
N ALA A 98 7.06 -10.08 8.93
CA ALA A 98 5.79 -10.10 9.67
C ALA A 98 4.75 -9.21 8.98
N GLY A 99 5.23 -8.13 8.37
CA GLY A 99 4.42 -7.20 7.62
C GLY A 99 3.73 -6.19 8.51
N SER A 100 3.19 -5.13 7.90
CA SER A 100 2.41 -4.12 8.59
C SER A 100 1.41 -3.45 7.64
N ALA A 101 0.47 -2.69 8.19
CA ALA A 101 -0.34 -1.74 7.45
C ALA A 101 -0.37 -0.40 8.17
N ARG A 102 -0.45 0.69 7.40
CA ARG A 102 -0.56 2.05 7.90
C ARG A 102 -1.70 2.77 7.22
N VAL A 103 -2.31 3.70 7.93
CA VAL A 103 -3.36 4.55 7.40
C VAL A 103 -2.94 6.00 7.52
N PHE A 104 -3.20 6.78 6.48
CA PHE A 104 -2.89 8.20 6.41
C PHE A 104 -4.16 8.99 6.10
N HIS A 105 -4.21 10.21 6.61
CA HIS A 105 -5.27 11.18 6.36
C HIS A 105 -4.68 12.44 5.71
N TRP A 106 -5.35 12.92 4.66
CA TRP A 106 -5.01 14.19 4.02
C TRP A 106 -5.57 15.36 4.85
N ASN A 107 -4.70 16.19 5.40
CA ASN A 107 -5.11 17.34 6.21
C ASN A 107 -5.33 18.64 5.41
N GLY A 108 -5.35 18.56 4.07
CA GLY A 108 -5.40 19.73 3.19
C GLY A 108 -4.03 20.19 2.68
N ASN A 109 -2.93 19.77 3.30
CA ASN A 109 -1.57 20.17 2.94
C ASN A 109 -0.59 18.98 2.84
N ALA A 110 -0.75 17.97 3.69
CA ALA A 110 0.10 16.80 3.75
C ALA A 110 -0.69 15.55 4.17
N TRP A 111 -0.14 14.39 3.83
CA TRP A 111 -0.55 13.11 4.39
C TRP A 111 0.04 12.96 5.79
N ALA A 112 -0.82 12.82 6.79
CA ALA A 112 -0.43 12.55 8.17
C ALA A 112 -0.90 11.15 8.57
N GLN A 113 -0.06 10.38 9.27
CA GLN A 113 -0.47 9.06 9.72
C GLN A 113 -1.65 9.17 10.70
N ARG A 114 -2.66 8.35 10.48
CA ARG A 114 -3.91 8.30 11.24
C ARG A 114 -3.90 7.07 12.14
N GLY A 115 -3.45 7.27 13.39
CA GLY A 115 -3.26 6.19 14.35
C GLY A 115 -1.88 5.54 14.26
N ASN A 116 -1.67 4.48 15.03
CA ASN A 116 -0.42 3.71 15.03
C ASN A 116 -0.35 2.75 13.83
N ASP A 117 0.83 2.16 13.64
CA ASP A 117 1.02 1.02 12.75
C ASP A 117 0.14 -0.15 13.17
N LEU A 118 -0.34 -0.91 12.18
CA LEU A 118 -1.01 -2.18 12.36
C LEU A 118 -0.01 -3.27 12.01
N ASP A 119 0.62 -3.85 13.01
CA ASP A 119 1.70 -4.81 12.79
C ASP A 119 1.17 -6.24 12.64
N GLY A 120 1.83 -7.02 11.79
CA GLY A 120 1.66 -8.46 11.72
C GLY A 120 2.15 -9.15 13.00
N GLU A 121 1.73 -10.39 13.20
CA GLU A 121 1.90 -11.06 14.51
C GLU A 121 3.24 -11.76 14.65
N ALA A 122 3.63 -12.50 13.61
CA ALA A 122 4.81 -13.32 13.60
C ALA A 122 5.58 -13.20 12.28
N ALA A 123 6.82 -13.66 12.30
CA ALA A 123 7.65 -13.70 11.11
C ALA A 123 7.00 -14.54 10.00
N ASP A 124 7.15 -14.08 8.75
CA ASP A 124 6.64 -14.71 7.53
C ASP A 124 5.11 -14.80 7.42
N ASP A 125 4.35 -14.07 8.24
CA ASP A 125 2.89 -13.95 8.10
C ASP A 125 2.47 -13.10 6.89
N TYR A 126 3.32 -12.14 6.49
CA TYR A 126 3.08 -11.17 5.42
C TYR A 126 1.82 -10.31 5.62
N PHE A 127 1.58 -9.81 6.83
CA PHE A 127 0.44 -8.91 7.11
C PHE A 127 0.52 -7.62 6.29
N GLY A 128 -0.62 -7.15 5.75
CA GLY A 128 -0.62 -6.06 4.77
C GLY A 128 -0.38 -6.51 3.34
N HIS A 129 -0.43 -7.82 3.08
CA HIS A 129 -0.40 -8.37 1.72
C HIS A 129 -1.58 -7.87 0.88
N SER A 130 -2.75 -7.71 1.50
CA SER A 130 -3.91 -7.05 0.91
C SER A 130 -4.52 -6.07 1.90
N VAL A 131 -5.04 -4.95 1.38
CA VAL A 131 -5.83 -3.98 2.15
C VAL A 131 -7.10 -3.62 1.39
N ALA A 132 -8.19 -3.43 2.12
CA ALA A 132 -9.44 -2.88 1.60
C ALA A 132 -10.02 -1.88 2.59
N LEU A 133 -10.35 -0.68 2.11
CA LEU A 133 -10.85 0.41 2.92
C LEU A 133 -12.30 0.72 2.54
N SER A 134 -13.17 0.92 3.53
CA SER A 134 -14.55 1.34 3.30
C SER A 134 -14.60 2.75 2.69
N SER A 135 -15.71 3.04 1.98
CA SER A 135 -15.91 4.34 1.33
C SER A 135 -15.80 5.52 2.31
N ASP A 136 -16.31 5.37 3.53
CA ASP A 136 -16.23 6.37 4.60
C ASP A 136 -14.86 6.45 5.30
N GLY A 137 -13.91 5.59 4.91
CA GLY A 137 -12.57 5.54 5.46
C GLY A 137 -12.48 5.15 6.94
N LYS A 138 -13.51 4.49 7.49
CA LYS A 138 -13.57 4.09 8.91
C LYS A 138 -13.43 2.59 9.17
N THR A 139 -13.49 1.75 8.14
CA THR A 139 -13.32 0.30 8.27
C THR A 139 -12.25 -0.18 7.31
N LEU A 140 -11.23 -0.84 7.83
CA LEU A 140 -10.09 -1.36 7.07
C LEU A 140 -10.03 -2.88 7.27
N ALA A 141 -9.99 -3.64 6.19
CA ALA A 141 -9.62 -5.05 6.23
C ALA A 141 -8.16 -5.20 5.78
N VAL A 142 -7.39 -6.02 6.48
CA VAL A 142 -5.99 -6.32 6.17
C VAL A 142 -5.78 -7.82 6.19
N GLY A 143 -5.17 -8.36 5.13
CA GLY A 143 -4.86 -9.78 5.02
C GLY A 143 -3.40 -10.10 5.34
N ALA A 144 -3.17 -11.26 5.95
CA ALA A 144 -1.86 -11.92 6.03
C ALA A 144 -1.97 -13.31 5.42
N LYS A 145 -1.39 -13.49 4.24
CA LYS A 145 -1.61 -14.69 3.42
C LYS A 145 -1.00 -15.97 3.99
N SER A 146 -0.09 -15.84 4.96
CA SER A 146 0.71 -16.94 5.49
C SER A 146 0.60 -17.07 7.00
N ASN A 147 -0.34 -16.35 7.62
CA ASN A 147 -0.53 -16.45 9.06
C ASN A 147 -0.92 -17.87 9.49
N ASP A 148 -0.38 -18.28 10.64
CA ASP A 148 -0.48 -19.65 11.15
C ASP A 148 -1.60 -19.84 12.20
N GLY A 149 -2.45 -18.84 12.44
CA GLY A 149 -3.43 -18.81 13.54
C GLY A 149 -4.38 -20.02 13.61
N ASN A 150 -4.71 -20.61 12.44
CA ASN A 150 -5.54 -21.82 12.33
C ASN A 150 -4.85 -22.96 11.56
N GLY A 151 -3.51 -23.02 11.62
CA GLY A 151 -2.68 -24.04 10.96
C GLY A 151 -1.69 -23.43 9.97
N VAL A 152 -0.73 -24.23 9.53
CA VAL A 152 0.43 -23.77 8.74
C VAL A 152 -0.01 -23.06 7.47
N ASN A 153 0.33 -21.78 7.35
CA ASN A 153 -0.03 -20.89 6.25
C ASN A 153 -1.54 -20.88 5.91
N ALA A 154 -2.41 -21.07 6.90
CA ALA A 154 -3.86 -20.98 6.70
C ALA A 154 -4.28 -19.57 6.24
N GLY A 155 -3.49 -18.57 6.63
CA GLY A 155 -3.75 -17.16 6.40
C GLY A 155 -4.88 -16.64 7.29
N HIS A 156 -4.99 -15.32 7.37
CA HIS A 156 -6.14 -14.68 8.02
C HIS A 156 -6.43 -13.30 7.44
N ALA A 157 -7.56 -12.75 7.87
CA ALA A 157 -7.88 -11.34 7.71
C ALA A 157 -8.27 -10.71 9.06
N ARG A 158 -7.81 -9.48 9.27
CA ARG A 158 -8.22 -8.63 10.38
C ARG A 158 -9.02 -7.45 9.89
N VAL A 159 -10.10 -7.16 10.58
CA VAL A 159 -10.93 -5.98 10.32
C VAL A 159 -10.73 -4.98 11.44
N PHE A 160 -10.38 -3.74 11.09
CA PHE A 160 -10.19 -2.63 12.02
C PHE A 160 -11.25 -1.57 11.80
N HIS A 161 -11.65 -0.93 12.88
CA HIS A 161 -12.52 0.23 12.88
C HIS A 161 -11.83 1.44 13.50
N TRP A 162 -11.92 2.59 12.83
CA TRP A 162 -11.48 3.86 13.39
C TRP A 162 -12.48 4.38 14.41
N ASN A 163 -12.06 4.46 15.67
CA ASN A 163 -12.92 4.90 16.78
C ASN A 163 -12.86 6.42 17.08
N GLY A 164 -12.15 7.19 16.25
CA GLY A 164 -11.89 8.63 16.49
C GLY A 164 -10.48 8.92 16.97
N ASN A 165 -9.79 7.93 17.56
CA ASN A 165 -8.45 8.08 18.12
C ASN A 165 -7.46 7.00 17.65
N ALA A 166 -7.93 5.76 17.49
CA ALA A 166 -7.13 4.63 17.09
C ALA A 166 -7.92 3.67 16.18
N TRP A 167 -7.18 2.86 15.44
CA TRP A 167 -7.71 1.68 14.77
C TRP A 167 -7.84 0.55 15.79
N ALA A 168 -9.07 0.14 16.06
CA ALA A 168 -9.36 -0.99 16.95
C ALA A 168 -9.83 -2.18 16.12
N GLN A 169 -9.29 -3.37 16.39
CA GLN A 169 -9.79 -4.57 15.75
C GLN A 169 -11.27 -4.78 16.10
N ARG A 170 -12.06 -5.13 15.09
CA ARG A 170 -13.50 -5.39 15.18
C ARG A 170 -13.71 -6.90 15.13
N GLY A 171 -13.97 -7.48 16.29
CA GLY A 171 -14.15 -8.92 16.43
C GLY A 171 -12.82 -9.68 16.49
N ASN A 172 -12.90 -11.01 16.36
CA ASN A 172 -11.74 -11.89 16.31
C ASN A 172 -11.12 -11.90 14.90
N ASP A 173 -9.99 -12.58 14.76
CA ASP A 173 -9.39 -12.85 13.47
C ASP A 173 -10.33 -13.70 12.60
N LEU A 174 -10.32 -13.44 11.30
CA LEU A 174 -11.01 -14.25 10.31
C LEU A 174 -10.00 -15.21 9.71
N ASP A 175 -9.77 -16.32 10.42
CA ASP A 175 -8.77 -17.30 10.03
C ASP A 175 -9.23 -18.12 8.82
N GLY A 176 -8.28 -18.39 7.93
CA GLY A 176 -8.46 -19.33 6.83
C GLY A 176 -8.51 -20.77 7.31
N GLU A 177 -8.86 -21.67 6.41
CA GLU A 177 -8.81 -23.11 6.65
C GLU A 177 -7.40 -23.61 6.30
N ALA A 178 -6.78 -24.38 7.20
CA ALA A 178 -5.56 -25.10 6.87
C ALA A 178 -5.82 -26.13 5.75
N ALA A 179 -4.83 -26.30 4.87
CA ALA A 179 -4.86 -27.27 3.78
C ALA A 179 -4.66 -28.72 4.26
#